data_AF-A0A6P2AEW5-F1
#
_entry.id   AF-A0A6P2AEW5-F1
#
_cell.length_a   1.000
_cell.length_b   1.000
_cell.length_c   1.000
_cell.angle_alpha   90.00
_cell.angle_beta   90.00
_cell.angle_gamma   90.00
#
_symmetry.space_group_name_H-M   'P 1'
#
loop_
_entity.id
_entity.type
_entity.pdbx_description
1 polymer ?
#
loop_
_entity_poly.entity_id
_entity_poly.type
_entity_poly.pdbx_seq_one_letter_code
_entity_poly.pdbx_strand_id
1 'polypeptide(L)'
;MANIKSAIKRAQLSERNRLRNKAYKSAVKTLMKKYFQAVEVYQTNPSQESKETLKQAMSDAYSKIDKAVKTGVYHRNNGARKKARLAKALKQVETAQSS
;
A
#
# COMPACT_ATOMS: atom_id res chain seq x y z
N MET A 1 30.24 18.04 4.08
CA MET A 1 29.85 18.33 5.49
C MET A 1 29.03 19.62 5.48
N ALA A 2 27.87 19.64 6.14
CA ALA A 2 27.05 20.86 6.20
C ALA A 2 27.62 21.76 7.32
N ASN A 3 28.30 22.84 6.98
CA ASN A 3 29.00 23.66 7.98
C ASN A 3 28.11 24.78 8.56
N ILE A 4 26.99 25.08 7.91
CA ILE A 4 26.03 26.11 8.35
C ILE A 4 25.00 25.47 9.28
N LYS A 5 24.72 26.09 10.44
CA LYS A 5 23.76 25.59 11.45
C LYS A 5 22.39 25.22 10.87
N SER A 6 21.88 26.05 9.94
CA SER A 6 20.61 25.79 9.24
C SER A 6 20.66 24.53 8.38
N ALA A 7 21.79 24.27 7.70
CA ALA A 7 21.99 23.09 6.86
C ALA A 7 22.11 21.80 7.69
N ILE A 8 22.80 21.84 8.84
CA ILE A 8 22.87 20.70 9.78
C ILE A 8 21.46 20.34 10.26
N LYS A 9 20.67 21.34 10.70
CA LYS A 9 19.29 21.13 11.13
C LYS A 9 18.42 20.54 10.02
N ARG A 10 18.53 21.03 8.78
CA ARG A 10 17.81 20.50 7.63
C ARG A 10 18.19 19.04 7.35
N ALA A 11 19.46 18.68 7.43
CA ALA A 11 19.93 17.31 7.26
C ALA A 11 19.31 16.36 8.30
N GLN A 12 19.34 16.73 9.59
CA GLN A 12 18.74 15.94 10.67
C GLN A 12 17.22 15.74 10.49
N LEU A 13 16.50 16.80 10.08
CA LEU A 13 15.06 16.73 9.82
C LEU A 13 14.75 15.82 8.61
N SER A 14 15.55 15.94 7.54
CA SER A 14 15.43 15.11 6.36
C SER A 14 15.59 13.63 6.69
N GLU A 15 16.63 13.28 7.45
CA GLU A 15 16.90 11.90 7.87
C GLU A 15 15.76 11.32 8.71
N ARG A 16 15.27 12.08 9.70
CA ARG A 16 14.11 11.68 10.52
C ARG A 16 12.87 11.41 9.67
N ASN A 17 12.55 12.33 8.76
CA ASN A 17 11.38 12.20 7.89
C ASN A 17 11.56 11.06 6.88
N ARG A 18 12.78 10.85 6.36
CA ARG A 18 13.13 9.75 5.46
C ARG A 18 12.85 8.41 6.12
N LEU A 19 13.27 8.20 7.37
CA LEU A 19 13.04 6.95 8.10
C LEU A 19 11.55 6.68 8.32
N ARG A 20 10.78 7.70 8.75
CA ARG A 20 9.32 7.59 8.89
C ARG A 20 8.65 7.24 7.56
N ASN A 21 8.98 7.97 6.50
CA ASN A 21 8.42 7.75 5.16
C ASN A 21 8.79 6.37 4.62
N LYS A 22 10.01 5.89 4.88
CA LYS A 22 10.48 4.56 4.47
C LYS A 22 9.62 3.47 5.10
N ALA A 23 9.31 3.56 6.40
CA ALA A 23 8.48 2.58 7.10
C ALA A 23 7.04 2.50 6.55
N TYR A 24 6.42 3.64 6.24
CA TYR A 24 5.09 3.65 5.61
C TYR A 24 5.11 3.10 4.19
N LYS A 25 6.10 3.50 3.38
CA LYS A 25 6.25 3.03 2.00
C LYS A 25 6.50 1.53 1.93
N SER A 26 7.34 0.98 2.80
CA SER A 26 7.60 -0.46 2.87
C SER A 26 6.36 -1.23 3.32
N ALA A 27 5.67 -0.77 4.39
CA ALA A 27 4.46 -1.42 4.87
C ALA A 27 3.37 -1.51 3.79
N VAL A 28 3.11 -0.40 3.07
CA VAL A 28 2.15 -0.40 1.95
C VAL A 28 2.59 -1.35 0.84
N LYS A 29 3.88 -1.38 0.48
CA LYS A 29 4.40 -2.31 -0.54
C LYS A 29 4.19 -3.77 -0.13
N THR A 30 4.46 -4.10 1.13
CA THR A 30 4.28 -5.46 1.67
C THR A 30 2.81 -5.88 1.66
N LEU A 31 1.90 -5.03 2.14
CA LEU A 31 0.47 -5.33 2.14
C LEU A 31 -0.10 -5.46 0.73
N MET A 32 0.32 -4.60 -0.19
CA MET A 32 -0.06 -4.74 -1.60
C MET A 32 0.44 -6.07 -2.19
N LYS A 33 1.66 -6.50 -1.87
CA LYS A 33 2.19 -7.80 -2.33
C LYS A 33 1.37 -8.96 -1.78
N LYS A 34 1.05 -8.95 -0.48
CA LYS A 34 0.19 -9.96 0.15
C LYS A 34 -1.17 -10.04 -0.52
N TYR A 35 -1.77 -8.89 -0.85
CA TYR A 35 -3.04 -8.84 -1.55
C TYR A 35 -2.96 -9.47 -2.95
N PHE A 36 -1.93 -9.15 -3.75
CA PHE A 36 -1.78 -9.76 -5.08
C PHE A 36 -1.58 -11.28 -4.99
N GLN A 37 -0.83 -11.77 -4.01
CA GLN A 37 -0.71 -13.21 -3.75
C GLN A 37 -2.05 -13.85 -3.40
N ALA A 38 -2.86 -13.19 -2.56
CA ALA A 38 -4.21 -13.69 -2.23
C ALA A 38 -5.13 -13.72 -3.46
N VAL A 39 -5.01 -12.73 -4.37
CA VAL A 39 -5.75 -12.70 -5.64
C VAL A 39 -5.34 -13.86 -6.56
N GLU A 40 -4.04 -14.14 -6.67
CA GLU A 40 -3.53 -15.28 -7.45
C GLU A 40 -4.04 -16.62 -6.91
N VAL A 41 -4.04 -16.80 -5.58
CA VAL A 41 -4.58 -18.02 -4.93
C VAL A 41 -6.09 -18.13 -5.15
N TYR A 42 -6.83 -17.03 -5.05
CA TYR A 42 -8.27 -17.01 -5.30
C TYR A 42 -8.61 -17.37 -6.76
N GLN A 43 -7.75 -16.98 -7.70
CA GLN A 43 -7.91 -17.30 -9.11
C GLN A 43 -7.72 -18.81 -9.39
N THR A 44 -6.79 -19.47 -8.71
CA THR A 44 -6.53 -20.91 -8.90
C THR A 44 -7.50 -21.80 -8.14
N ASN A 45 -7.88 -21.41 -6.92
CA ASN A 45 -8.78 -22.16 -6.06
C ASN A 45 -9.81 -21.23 -5.40
N PRO A 46 -10.97 -21.00 -6.05
CA PRO A 46 -12.01 -20.17 -5.50
C PRO A 46 -12.73 -20.89 -4.34
N SER A 47 -12.24 -20.68 -3.12
CA SER A 47 -12.88 -21.14 -1.87
C SER A 47 -13.45 -19.97 -1.06
N GLN A 48 -14.35 -20.27 -0.12
CA GLN A 48 -14.91 -19.29 0.80
C GLN A 48 -13.82 -18.65 1.68
N GLU A 49 -12.86 -19.45 2.16
CA GLU A 49 -11.72 -18.99 2.97
C GLU A 49 -10.79 -18.04 2.20
N SER A 50 -10.54 -18.34 0.91
CA SER A 50 -9.76 -17.46 0.03
C SER A 50 -10.44 -16.09 -0.13
N LYS A 51 -11.77 -16.05 -0.23
CA LYS A 51 -12.53 -14.78 -0.29
C LYS A 51 -12.39 -13.96 0.98
N GLU A 52 -12.45 -14.59 2.14
CA GLU A 52 -12.28 -13.89 3.43
C GLU A 52 -10.88 -13.32 3.59
N THR A 53 -9.86 -14.14 3.28
CA THR A 53 -8.45 -13.71 3.29
C THR A 53 -8.21 -12.51 2.38
N LEU A 54 -8.83 -12.52 1.19
CA LEU A 54 -8.72 -11.44 0.21
C LEU A 54 -9.39 -10.15 0.71
N LYS A 55 -10.57 -10.25 1.33
CA LYS A 55 -11.26 -9.11 1.97
C LYS A 55 -10.43 -8.51 3.12
N GLN A 56 -9.85 -9.35 3.97
CA GLN A 56 -8.98 -8.91 5.06
C GLN A 56 -7.73 -8.19 4.52
N ALA A 57 -7.03 -8.81 3.56
CA ALA A 57 -5.85 -8.21 2.92
C ALA A 57 -6.17 -6.87 2.23
N MET A 58 -7.36 -6.76 1.62
CA MET A 58 -7.83 -5.51 1.02
C MET A 58 -8.05 -4.43 2.07
N SER A 59 -8.74 -4.76 3.17
CA SER A 59 -9.00 -3.84 4.29
C SER A 59 -7.70 -3.31 4.89
N ASP A 60 -6.74 -4.19 5.16
CA ASP A 60 -5.43 -3.83 5.71
C ASP A 60 -4.65 -2.90 4.77
N ALA A 61 -4.62 -3.22 3.48
CA ALA A 61 -3.97 -2.40 2.47
C ALA A 61 -4.60 -1.00 2.40
N TYR A 62 -5.93 -0.92 2.40
CA TYR A 62 -6.67 0.34 2.34
C TYR A 62 -6.40 1.20 3.58
N SER A 63 -6.52 0.60 4.77
CA SER A 63 -6.23 1.24 6.06
C SER A 63 -4.82 1.83 6.08
N LYS A 64 -3.82 1.09 5.61
CA LYS A 64 -2.43 1.57 5.60
C LYS A 64 -2.18 2.66 4.55
N ILE A 65 -2.80 2.56 3.37
CA ILE A 65 -2.73 3.60 2.33
C ILE A 65 -3.31 4.91 2.87
N ASP A 66 -4.47 4.86 3.51
CA ASP A 66 -5.13 6.06 4.04
C ASP A 66 -4.35 6.70 5.18
N LYS A 67 -3.80 5.89 6.08
CA LYS A 67 -2.87 6.38 7.11
C LYS A 67 -1.62 7.03 6.51
N ALA A 68 -1.11 6.50 5.39
CA ALA A 68 0.03 7.10 4.69
C ALA A 68 -0.32 8.41 3.96
N VAL A 69 -1.58 8.58 3.52
CA VAL A 69 -2.07 9.86 2.99
C VAL A 69 -2.26 10.87 4.12
N LYS A 70 -2.91 10.47 5.23
CA LYS A 70 -3.13 11.33 6.40
C LYS A 70 -1.83 11.85 7.01
N THR A 71 -0.78 11.02 7.05
CA THR A 71 0.54 11.40 7.56
C THR A 71 1.40 12.16 6.54
N GLY A 72 0.89 12.42 5.34
CA GLY A 72 1.60 13.17 4.30
C GLY A 72 2.71 12.40 3.58
N VAL A 73 2.84 11.09 3.80
CA VAL A 73 3.82 10.25 3.10
C VAL A 73 3.44 10.07 1.62
N TYR A 74 2.14 10.00 1.34
CA TYR A 74 1.58 9.98 -0.01
C TYR A 74 0.66 11.17 -0.25
N HIS A 75 0.72 11.74 -1.45
CA HIS A 75 -0.31 12.66 -1.92
C HIS A 75 -1.64 11.91 -2.13
N ARG A 76 -2.76 12.62 -1.95
CA ARG A 76 -4.13 12.07 -2.09
C ARG A 76 -4.33 11.30 -3.41
N ASN A 77 -3.81 11.82 -4.52
CA ASN A 77 -3.92 11.18 -5.84
C ASN A 77 -3.10 9.89 -5.93
N ASN A 78 -1.96 9.80 -5.25
CA ASN A 78 -1.17 8.57 -5.21
C ASN A 78 -1.89 7.48 -4.40
N GLY A 79 -2.47 7.86 -3.26
CA GLY A 79 -3.35 6.97 -2.49
C GLY A 79 -4.52 6.45 -3.33
N ALA A 80 -5.24 7.34 -4.03
CA ALA A 80 -6.35 6.98 -4.90
C ALA A 80 -5.94 6.02 -6.03
N ARG A 81 -4.82 6.28 -6.72
CA ARG A 81 -4.30 5.38 -7.76
C ARG A 81 -3.97 3.99 -7.22
N LYS A 82 -3.42 3.89 -6.01
CA LYS A 82 -3.12 2.60 -5.37
C LYS A 82 -4.39 1.81 -5.05
N LYS A 83 -5.41 2.46 -4.50
CA LYS A 83 -6.71 1.82 -4.25
C LYS A 83 -7.37 1.34 -5.55
N ALA A 84 -7.38 2.19 -6.58
CA ALA A 84 -7.91 1.86 -7.90
C ALA A 84 -7.21 0.63 -8.51
N ARG A 85 -5.88 0.52 -8.35
CA ARG A 85 -5.13 -0.66 -8.80
C ARG A 85 -5.55 -1.94 -8.09
N LEU A 86 -5.78 -1.91 -6.77
CA LEU A 86 -6.24 -3.08 -6.01
C LEU A 86 -7.65 -3.49 -6.45
N ALA A 87 -8.57 -2.52 -6.57
CA ALA A 87 -9.93 -2.78 -7.03
C ALA A 87 -9.97 -3.35 -8.46
N LYS A 88 -9.13 -2.84 -9.36
CA LYS A 88 -9.03 -3.34 -10.74
C LYS A 88 -8.58 -4.81 -10.77
N ALA A 89 -7.65 -5.21 -9.91
CA ALA A 89 -7.17 -6.60 -9.86
C ALA A 89 -8.28 -7.57 -9.45
N LEU A 90 -9.08 -7.22 -8.43
CA LEU A 90 -10.24 -8.04 -8.04
C LEU A 90 -11.27 -8.14 -9.16
N LYS A 91 -11.64 -7.00 -9.76
CA LYS A 91 -12.64 -6.97 -10.83
C LYS A 91 -12.23 -7.84 -12.03
N GLN A 92 -10.95 -7.85 -12.39
CA GLN A 92 -10.44 -8.69 -13.48
C GLN A 92 -10.64 -10.18 -13.21
N VAL A 93 -10.40 -10.63 -11.97
CA VAL A 93 -10.62 -12.03 -11.60
C VAL A 93 -12.10 -12.38 -11.58
N GLU A 94 -12.95 -11.49 -11.05
CA GLU A 94 -14.40 -11.68 -11.07
C GLU A 94 -14.96 -11.79 -12.50
N THR A 95 -14.52 -10.90 -13.42
CA THR A 95 -14.96 -10.96 -14.82
C THR A 95 -14.51 -12.22 -15.55
N ALA A 96 -13.33 -12.76 -15.19
CA ALA A 96 -12.81 -14.00 -15.77
C ALA A 96 -13.54 -15.24 -15.26
N GLN A 97 -14.21 -15.17 -14.11
CA GLN A 97 -15.05 -16.26 -13.58
C GLN A 97 -16.48 -16.23 -14.14
N SER A 98 -16.94 -15.09 -14.67
CA SER A 98 -18.28 -14.91 -15.21
C SER A 98 -18.37 -15.07 -16.73
N SER A 99 -17.25 -15.28 -17.42
CA SER A 99 -17.15 -15.46 -18.88
C SER A 99 -16.76 -16.89 -19.19
#